data_AF-A0A3M2EML6-F1
#
_entry.id   AF-A0A3M2EML6-F1
#
_cell.length_a   1.000
_cell.length_b   1.000
_cell.length_c   1.000
_cell.angle_alpha   90.00
_cell.angle_beta   90.00
_cell.angle_gamma   90.00
#
_symmetry.space_group_name_H-M   'P 1'
#
loop_
_entity.id
_entity.type
_entity.pdbx_description
1 polymer ?
#
loop_
_entity_poly.entity_id
_entity_poly.type
_entity_poly.pdbx_seq_one_letter_code
_entity_poly.pdbx_strand_id
1 'polypeptide(L)'
;MALKGLGAGAISVRVQAWTDQVRAQGFEALWHRLSDEEREEFVRFASRFDEILALEAEKRWQAAVDAYQGLAESFPPYSDVAIERAGYLVNEKINRAIRYYNNGVRALEAKMYNKAMQYFDLALGIDPYMERALYNLGMAHKLNYLANPEANHLSKVSAIEAFKKLLKINPGHLRAAAQVEQMSRL
;
A
#
# COMPACT_ATOMS: atom_id res chain seq x y z
N MET A 1 -19.44 18.45 -2.77
CA MET A 1 -19.61 16.97 -2.76
C MET A 1 -18.27 16.40 -3.20
N ALA A 2 -17.44 15.67 -2.45
CA ALA A 2 -17.52 15.13 -1.10
C ALA A 2 -16.10 15.11 -0.46
N LEU A 3 -15.93 15.69 0.73
CA LEU A 3 -14.81 15.42 1.64
C LEU A 3 -15.36 14.68 2.87
N LYS A 4 -16.05 13.56 2.65
CA LYS A 4 -16.34 12.59 3.71
C LYS A 4 -15.35 11.47 3.56
N GLY A 5 -14.26 11.48 4.35
CA GLY A 5 -13.33 10.36 4.35
C GLY A 5 -11.92 10.59 4.88
N LEU A 6 -11.63 11.64 5.64
CA LEU A 6 -10.36 11.72 6.36
C LEU A 6 -10.61 11.36 7.83
N GLY A 7 -10.35 10.09 8.15
CA GLY A 7 -10.42 9.57 9.50
C GLY A 7 -9.20 10.00 10.30
N ALA A 8 -9.45 10.67 11.43
CA ALA A 8 -8.68 10.72 12.68
C ALA A 8 -7.12 10.66 12.63
N GLY A 9 -6.50 11.28 11.63
CA GLY A 9 -5.18 11.90 11.77
C GLY A 9 -5.41 13.39 11.99
N ALA A 10 -4.74 14.00 12.96
CA ALA A 10 -4.90 15.43 13.22
C ALA A 10 -4.52 16.21 11.94
N ILE A 11 -5.53 16.80 11.28
CA ILE A 11 -5.34 17.70 10.14
C ILE A 11 -4.35 18.78 10.59
N SER A 12 -3.27 19.00 9.82
CA SER A 12 -2.32 20.10 10.08
C SER A 12 -3.09 21.38 10.37
N VAL A 13 -2.69 22.12 11.42
CA VAL A 13 -3.33 23.41 11.80
C VAL A 13 -3.40 24.35 10.60
N ARG A 14 -2.41 24.27 9.70
CA ARG A 14 -2.37 25.07 8.48
C ARG A 14 -3.35 24.59 7.42
N VAL A 15 -3.49 23.28 7.23
CA VAL A 15 -4.54 22.70 6.37
C VAL A 15 -5.91 23.09 6.90
N GLN A 16 -6.16 22.96 8.21
CA GLN A 16 -7.41 23.34 8.84
C GLN A 16 -7.71 24.83 8.60
N ALA A 17 -6.75 25.71 8.88
CA ALA A 17 -6.87 27.15 8.65
C ALA A 17 -7.15 27.49 7.18
N TRP A 18 -6.46 26.85 6.24
CA TRP A 18 -6.72 27.04 4.81
C TRP A 18 -8.11 26.55 4.42
N THR A 19 -8.54 25.38 4.92
CA THR A 19 -9.87 24.83 4.63
C THR A 19 -10.98 25.74 5.18
N ASP A 20 -10.77 26.32 6.35
CA ASP A 20 -11.70 27.27 6.97
C ASP A 20 -11.75 28.59 6.18
N GLN A 21 -10.61 29.07 5.67
CA GLN A 21 -10.58 30.22 4.76
C GLN A 21 -11.32 29.94 3.45
N VAL A 22 -11.10 28.78 2.82
CA VAL A 22 -11.81 28.39 1.60
C VAL A 22 -13.31 28.28 1.86
N ARG A 23 -13.72 27.73 3.02
CA ARG A 23 -15.14 27.64 3.40
C ARG A 23 -15.76 29.01 3.63
N ALA A 24 -15.03 29.93 4.26
CA ALA A 24 -15.53 31.26 4.60
C ALA A 24 -15.55 32.23 3.41
N GLN A 25 -14.56 32.14 2.51
CA GLN A 25 -14.28 33.15 1.50
C GLN A 25 -14.45 32.63 0.07
N GLY A 26 -14.46 31.31 -0.12
CA GLY A 26 -14.47 30.67 -1.42
C GLY A 26 -13.07 30.53 -2.00
N PHE A 27 -12.83 29.42 -2.72
CA PHE A 27 -11.56 29.16 -3.39
C PHE A 27 -11.22 30.26 -4.41
N GLU A 28 -12.16 30.64 -5.28
CA GLU A 28 -11.97 31.67 -6.30
C GLU A 28 -11.48 33.01 -5.73
N ALA A 29 -12.06 33.45 -4.61
CA ALA A 29 -11.68 34.71 -3.98
C ALA A 29 -10.26 34.65 -3.40
N LEU A 30 -9.83 33.50 -2.86
CA LEU A 30 -8.46 33.29 -2.40
C LEU A 30 -7.49 33.16 -3.57
N TRP A 31 -7.90 32.47 -4.64
CA TRP A 31 -7.13 32.27 -5.86
C TRP A 31 -6.74 33.58 -6.54
N HIS A 32 -7.67 34.53 -6.63
CA HIS A 32 -7.41 35.84 -7.22
C HIS A 32 -6.49 36.73 -6.38
N ARG A 33 -6.30 36.43 -5.09
CA ARG A 33 -5.37 37.19 -4.22
C ARG A 33 -3.92 36.78 -4.36
N LEU A 34 -3.67 35.59 -4.88
CA LEU A 34 -2.32 35.09 -5.13
C LEU A 34 -1.68 35.86 -6.30
N SER A 35 -0.35 36.05 -6.24
CA SER A 35 0.43 36.50 -7.39
C SER A 35 0.40 35.45 -8.52
N ASP A 36 0.81 35.85 -9.73
CA ASP A 36 0.92 34.90 -10.82
C ASP A 36 1.95 33.80 -10.51
N GLU A 37 3.08 34.13 -9.88
CA GLU A 37 4.08 33.14 -9.46
C GLU A 37 3.52 32.17 -8.41
N GLU A 38 2.78 32.66 -7.41
CA GLU A 38 2.16 31.84 -6.37
C GLU A 38 1.11 30.89 -6.96
N ARG A 39 0.30 31.37 -7.90
CA ARG A 39 -0.66 30.54 -8.65
C ARG A 39 0.06 29.47 -9.46
N GLU A 40 1.12 29.83 -10.18
CA GLU A 40 1.90 28.89 -10.98
C GLU A 40 2.55 27.82 -10.09
N GLU A 41 3.15 28.21 -8.98
CA GLU A 41 3.74 27.28 -8.01
C GLU A 41 2.67 26.32 -7.44
N PHE A 42 1.50 26.84 -7.06
CA PHE A 42 0.39 26.02 -6.59
C PHE A 42 -0.07 25.00 -7.64
N VAL A 43 -0.21 25.41 -8.91
CA VAL A 43 -0.58 24.49 -10.01
C VAL A 43 0.47 23.39 -10.18
N ARG A 44 1.77 23.74 -10.14
CA ARG A 44 2.85 22.74 -10.24
C ARG A 44 2.84 21.75 -9.07
N PHE A 45 2.59 22.24 -7.85
CA PHE A 45 2.42 21.39 -6.67
C PHE A 45 1.22 20.46 -6.85
N ALA A 46 0.05 20.99 -7.20
CA ALA A 46 -1.18 20.22 -7.35
C ALA A 46 -1.05 19.13 -8.43
N SER A 47 -0.46 19.46 -9.58
CA SER A 47 -0.20 18.49 -10.65
C SER A 47 0.67 17.32 -10.18
N ARG A 48 1.77 17.59 -9.46
CA ARG A 48 2.62 16.52 -8.92
C ARG A 48 1.93 15.75 -7.80
N PHE A 49 1.11 16.41 -6.99
CA PHE A 49 0.33 15.75 -5.96
C PHE A 49 -0.67 14.74 -6.56
N ASP A 50 -1.33 15.10 -7.67
CA ASP A 50 -2.25 14.23 -8.40
C ASP A 50 -1.55 13.00 -9.00
N GLU A 51 -0.32 13.15 -9.51
CA GLU A 51 0.50 12.02 -9.96
C GLU A 51 0.76 11.02 -8.83
N ILE A 52 0.97 11.50 -7.59
CA ILE A 52 1.18 10.63 -6.43
C ILE A 52 -0.12 9.95 -6.01
N LEU A 53 -1.28 10.63 -6.14
CA LEU A 53 -2.58 10.00 -5.91
C LEU A 53 -2.84 8.82 -6.88
N ALA A 54 -2.28 8.85 -8.09
CA ALA A 54 -2.34 7.70 -9.00
C ALA A 54 -1.56 6.49 -8.44
N LEU A 55 -0.37 6.72 -7.85
CA LEU A 55 0.38 5.65 -7.16
C LEU A 55 -0.42 5.06 -6.00
N GLU A 56 -1.15 5.88 -5.25
CA GLU A 56 -2.04 5.42 -4.20
C GLU A 56 -3.22 4.59 -4.74
N ALA A 57 -3.83 5.00 -5.86
CA ALA A 57 -4.90 4.25 -6.51
C ALA A 57 -4.42 2.85 -6.96
N GLU A 58 -3.16 2.76 -7.38
CA GLU A 58 -2.48 1.50 -7.70
C GLU A 58 -1.99 0.73 -6.47
N LYS A 59 -2.17 1.26 -5.25
CA LYS A 59 -1.65 0.70 -3.99
C LYS A 59 -0.13 0.59 -3.93
N ARG A 60 0.60 1.43 -4.68
CA ARG A 60 2.07 1.51 -4.66
C ARG A 60 2.55 2.36 -3.49
N TRP A 61 2.22 1.92 -2.26
CA TRP A 61 2.33 2.73 -1.05
C TRP A 61 3.74 3.26 -0.77
N GLN A 62 4.78 2.43 -0.93
CA GLN A 62 6.14 2.88 -0.69
C GLN A 62 6.57 3.95 -1.70
N ALA A 63 6.27 3.74 -2.99
CA ALA A 63 6.57 4.72 -4.03
C ALA A 63 5.82 6.04 -3.79
N ALA A 64 4.56 5.97 -3.34
CA ALA A 64 3.78 7.15 -3.00
C ALA A 64 4.39 7.91 -1.79
N VAL A 65 4.83 7.19 -0.75
CA VAL A 65 5.52 7.77 0.41
C VAL A 65 6.80 8.49 -0.01
N ASP A 66 7.64 7.82 -0.80
CA ASP A 66 8.91 8.40 -1.27
C ASP A 66 8.65 9.64 -2.14
N ALA A 67 7.62 9.59 -3.00
CA ALA A 67 7.24 10.71 -3.84
C ALA A 67 6.66 11.89 -3.03
N TYR A 68 5.88 11.64 -1.98
CA TYR A 68 5.42 12.70 -1.08
C TYR A 68 6.56 13.38 -0.33
N GLN A 69 7.58 12.63 0.09
CA GLN A 69 8.78 13.20 0.72
C GLN A 69 9.54 14.11 -0.26
N GLY A 70 9.77 13.64 -1.49
CA GLY A 70 10.39 14.46 -2.52
C GLY A 70 9.54 15.69 -2.92
N LEU A 71 8.21 15.57 -2.88
CA LEU A 71 7.30 16.69 -3.09
C LEU A 71 7.44 17.73 -1.97
N ALA A 72 7.52 17.29 -0.71
CA ALA A 72 7.71 18.18 0.43
C ALA A 72 9.03 18.96 0.36
N GLU A 73 10.11 18.32 -0.09
CA GLU A 73 11.41 18.96 -0.32
C GLU A 73 11.36 19.97 -1.47
N SER A 74 10.67 19.61 -2.57
CA SER A 74 10.55 20.46 -3.76
C SER A 74 9.64 21.68 -3.54
N PHE A 75 8.69 21.59 -2.61
CA PHE A 75 7.71 22.63 -2.31
C PHE A 75 7.62 22.89 -0.81
N PRO A 76 8.60 23.56 -0.20
CA PRO A 76 8.59 23.86 1.24
C PRO A 76 7.30 24.53 1.74
N PRO A 77 6.66 25.46 0.98
CA PRO A 77 5.39 26.05 1.40
C PRO A 77 4.23 25.06 1.50
N TYR A 78 4.30 23.85 0.94
CA TYR A 78 3.23 22.84 0.97
C TYR A 78 3.68 21.52 1.62
N SER A 79 4.86 21.53 2.25
CA SER A 79 5.51 20.34 2.81
C SER A 79 4.66 19.63 3.87
N ASP A 80 3.89 20.37 4.67
CA ASP A 80 3.05 19.80 5.72
C ASP A 80 1.98 18.84 5.16
N VAL A 81 1.32 19.22 4.06
CA VAL A 81 0.30 18.38 3.41
C VAL A 81 0.89 17.07 2.91
N ALA A 82 2.06 17.15 2.25
CA ALA A 82 2.72 15.98 1.69
C ALA A 82 3.27 15.05 2.79
N ILE A 83 3.90 15.60 3.83
CA ILE A 83 4.43 14.83 4.96
C ILE A 83 3.30 14.18 5.77
N GLU A 84 2.19 14.89 6.02
CA GLU A 84 1.02 14.31 6.69
C GLU A 84 0.47 13.12 5.90
N ARG A 85 0.35 13.26 4.57
CA ARG A 85 -0.12 12.18 3.70
C ARG A 85 0.83 10.98 3.70
N ALA A 86 2.15 11.21 3.62
CA ALA A 86 3.15 10.16 3.73
C ALA A 86 3.04 9.41 5.07
N GLY A 87 2.90 10.14 6.18
CA GLY A 87 2.72 9.56 7.52
C GLY A 87 1.47 8.70 7.64
N TYR A 88 0.36 9.14 7.05
CA TYR A 88 -0.86 8.34 6.96
C TYR A 88 -0.64 7.02 6.20
N LEU A 89 0.02 7.05 5.03
CA LEU A 89 0.28 5.84 4.24
C LEU A 89 1.18 4.86 4.99
N VAL A 90 2.23 5.34 5.66
CA VAL A 90 3.10 4.51 6.49
C VAL A 90 2.29 3.80 7.57
N ASN A 91 1.43 4.52 8.29
CA ASN A 91 0.72 3.93 9.43
C ASN A 91 -0.46 3.04 9.03
N GLU A 92 -1.31 3.52 8.13
CA GLU A 92 -2.59 2.88 7.80
C GLU A 92 -2.46 1.83 6.69
N LYS A 93 -1.44 1.94 5.83
CA LYS A 93 -1.22 0.97 4.74
C LYS A 93 -0.03 0.08 5.07
N ILE A 94 1.18 0.62 5.11
CA ILE A 94 2.42 -0.16 5.17
C ILE A 94 2.53 -0.92 6.50
N ASN A 95 2.49 -0.21 7.63
CA ASN A 95 2.59 -0.82 8.96
C ASN A 95 1.43 -1.78 9.24
N ARG A 96 0.23 -1.48 8.74
CA ARG A 96 -0.92 -2.37 8.88
C ARG A 96 -0.75 -3.68 8.11
N ALA A 97 -0.26 -3.63 6.86
CA ALA A 97 0.07 -4.82 6.08
C ALA A 97 1.16 -5.66 6.77
N ILE A 98 2.22 -5.01 7.28
CA ILE A 98 3.31 -5.67 8.03
C ILE A 98 2.78 -6.38 9.28
N ARG A 99 1.85 -5.77 10.03
CA ARG A 99 1.25 -6.43 11.21
C ARG A 99 0.50 -7.71 10.83
N TYR A 100 -0.29 -7.69 9.76
CA TYR A 100 -0.97 -8.89 9.26
C TYR A 100 0.04 -9.94 8.79
N TYR A 101 1.06 -9.54 8.03
CA TYR A 101 2.14 -10.43 7.61
C TYR A 101 2.81 -11.12 8.81
N ASN A 102 3.19 -10.37 9.85
CA ASN A 102 3.82 -10.93 11.04
C ASN A 102 2.90 -11.89 11.81
N ASN A 103 1.58 -11.64 11.81
CA ASN A 103 0.60 -12.59 12.35
C ASN A 103 0.54 -13.87 11.52
N GLY A 104 0.62 -13.76 10.19
CA GLY A 104 0.67 -14.89 9.27
C GLY A 104 1.92 -15.76 9.49
N VAL A 105 3.09 -15.15 9.63
CA VAL A 105 4.34 -15.86 9.93
C VAL A 105 4.23 -16.65 11.24
N ARG A 106 3.75 -16.02 12.32
CA ARG A 106 3.56 -16.69 13.61
C ARG A 106 2.56 -17.86 13.51
N ALA A 107 1.48 -17.70 12.77
CA ALA A 107 0.51 -18.77 12.54
C ALA A 107 1.11 -19.92 11.70
N LEU A 108 1.96 -19.59 10.71
CA LEU A 108 2.66 -20.56 9.87
C LEU A 108 3.65 -21.40 10.69
N GLU A 109 4.43 -20.76 11.55
CA GLU A 109 5.36 -21.40 12.50
C GLU A 109 4.62 -22.33 13.47
N ALA A 110 3.43 -21.92 13.93
CA ALA A 110 2.53 -22.74 14.74
C ALA A 110 1.80 -23.85 13.94
N LYS A 111 2.12 -24.05 12.65
CA LYS A 111 1.47 -24.99 11.73
C LYS A 111 -0.04 -24.78 11.56
N MET A 112 -0.55 -23.60 11.90
CA MET A 112 -1.95 -23.21 11.71
C MET A 112 -2.15 -22.68 10.29
N TYR A 113 -2.00 -23.55 9.28
CA TYR A 113 -1.89 -23.14 7.87
C TYR A 113 -3.08 -22.30 7.40
N ASN A 114 -4.32 -22.69 7.72
CA ASN A 114 -5.52 -21.92 7.36
C ASN A 114 -5.51 -20.50 7.94
N LYS A 115 -5.07 -20.34 9.19
CA LYS A 115 -4.98 -19.03 9.84
C LYS A 115 -3.84 -18.19 9.27
N ALA A 116 -2.72 -18.83 8.90
CA ALA A 116 -1.62 -18.17 8.23
C ALA A 116 -2.07 -17.59 6.87
N MET A 117 -2.78 -18.38 6.06
CA MET A 117 -3.32 -17.95 4.77
C MET A 117 -4.24 -16.73 4.93
N GLN A 118 -5.18 -16.75 5.88
CA GLN A 118 -6.05 -15.60 6.16
C GLN A 118 -5.27 -14.32 6.48
N TYR A 119 -4.23 -14.42 7.30
CA TYR A 119 -3.41 -13.26 7.64
C TYR A 119 -2.58 -12.75 6.46
N PHE A 120 -2.04 -13.65 5.63
CA PHE A 120 -1.34 -13.23 4.43
C PHE A 120 -2.28 -12.60 3.40
N ASP A 121 -3.50 -13.10 3.24
CA ASP A 121 -4.52 -12.50 2.39
C ASP A 121 -4.92 -11.10 2.88
N LEU A 122 -5.04 -10.90 4.20
CA LEU A 122 -5.28 -9.57 4.78
C LEU A 122 -4.12 -8.60 4.51
N ALA A 123 -2.87 -9.07 4.60
CA ALA A 123 -1.70 -8.27 4.26
C ALA A 123 -1.71 -7.88 2.77
N LEU A 124 -1.98 -8.85 1.88
CA LEU A 124 -2.00 -8.66 0.43
C LEU A 124 -3.20 -7.86 -0.07
N GLY A 125 -4.32 -7.86 0.67
CA GLY A 125 -5.45 -6.98 0.40
C GLY A 125 -5.09 -5.50 0.57
N ILE A 126 -4.15 -5.21 1.47
CA ILE A 126 -3.60 -3.86 1.69
C ILE A 126 -2.46 -3.58 0.72
N ASP A 127 -1.41 -4.41 0.74
CA ASP A 127 -0.25 -4.30 -0.14
C ASP A 127 -0.16 -5.53 -1.07
N PRO A 128 -0.70 -5.45 -2.30
CA PRO A 128 -0.70 -6.56 -3.24
C PRO A 128 0.70 -6.88 -3.79
N TYR A 129 1.69 -6.02 -3.55
CA TYR A 129 3.06 -6.19 -4.03
C TYR A 129 4.01 -6.74 -2.96
N MET A 130 3.51 -7.07 -1.77
CA MET A 130 4.32 -7.57 -0.66
C MET A 130 4.91 -8.96 -0.96
N GLU A 131 6.10 -8.99 -1.56
CA GLU A 131 6.75 -10.22 -2.03
C GLU A 131 6.86 -11.30 -0.94
N ARG A 132 7.22 -10.90 0.28
CA ARG A 132 7.34 -11.79 1.44
C ARG A 132 6.00 -12.42 1.82
N ALA A 133 4.88 -11.70 1.69
CA ALA A 133 3.56 -12.23 1.98
C ALA A 133 3.11 -13.21 0.89
N LEU A 134 3.35 -12.91 -0.40
CA LEU A 134 3.08 -13.85 -1.49
C LEU A 134 3.88 -15.15 -1.36
N TYR A 135 5.17 -15.06 -1.03
CA TYR A 135 6.01 -16.24 -0.83
C TYR A 135 5.47 -17.11 0.33
N ASN A 136 5.17 -16.49 1.47
CA ASN A 136 4.70 -17.24 2.64
C ASN A 136 3.26 -17.75 2.48
N LEU A 137 2.41 -17.07 1.72
CA LEU A 137 1.10 -17.59 1.33
C LEU A 137 1.25 -18.86 0.48
N GLY A 138 2.16 -18.84 -0.50
CA GLY A 138 2.48 -20.02 -1.31
C GLY A 138 3.01 -21.17 -0.46
N MET A 139 3.87 -20.87 0.52
CA MET A 139 4.37 -21.88 1.47
C MET A 139 3.27 -22.43 2.39
N ALA A 140 2.37 -21.58 2.89
CA ALA A 140 1.25 -22.00 3.72
C ALA A 140 0.31 -22.96 2.97
N HIS A 141 -0.05 -22.62 1.73
CA HIS A 141 -0.82 -23.50 0.85
C HIS A 141 -0.08 -24.82 0.55
N LYS A 142 1.21 -24.77 0.23
CA LYS A 142 2.03 -25.97 0.01
C LYS A 142 2.02 -26.88 1.23
N LEU A 143 2.28 -26.34 2.42
CA LEU A 143 2.32 -27.12 3.65
C LEU A 143 0.94 -27.69 4.00
N ASN A 144 -0.13 -26.95 3.76
CA ASN A 144 -1.49 -27.44 3.92
C ASN A 144 -1.80 -28.61 2.97
N TYR A 145 -1.38 -28.53 1.70
CA TYR A 145 -1.46 -29.63 0.75
C TYR A 145 -0.68 -30.86 1.23
N LEU A 146 0.59 -30.69 1.60
CA LEU A 146 1.45 -31.81 2.04
C LEU A 146 0.95 -32.48 3.33
N ALA A 147 0.22 -31.77 4.18
CA ALA A 147 -0.36 -32.34 5.39
C ALA A 147 -1.54 -33.30 5.10
N ASN A 148 -2.32 -33.05 4.05
CA ASN A 148 -3.40 -33.93 3.61
C ASN A 148 -3.73 -33.69 2.11
N PRO A 149 -3.00 -34.35 1.18
CA PRO A 149 -3.13 -34.09 -0.25
C PRO A 149 -4.53 -34.34 -0.81
N GLU A 150 -5.21 -35.37 -0.32
CA GLU A 150 -6.57 -35.73 -0.78
C GLU A 150 -7.58 -34.64 -0.41
N ALA A 151 -7.56 -34.19 0.84
CA ALA A 151 -8.47 -33.15 1.31
C ALA A 151 -8.12 -31.74 0.79
N ASN A 152 -6.83 -31.47 0.53
CA ASN A 152 -6.32 -30.13 0.25
C ASN A 152 -5.78 -29.95 -1.17
N HIS A 153 -6.26 -30.72 -2.15
CA HIS A 153 -5.80 -30.62 -3.55
C HIS A 153 -5.85 -29.20 -4.12
N LEU A 154 -6.86 -28.39 -3.76
CA LEU A 154 -6.96 -26.98 -4.16
C LEU A 154 -5.78 -26.12 -3.63
N SER A 155 -5.24 -26.45 -2.46
CA SER A 155 -4.10 -25.73 -1.89
C SER A 155 -2.85 -25.88 -2.76
N LYS A 156 -2.67 -26.97 -3.49
CA LYS A 156 -1.55 -27.12 -4.44
C LYS A 156 -1.63 -26.06 -5.55
N VAL A 157 -2.81 -25.86 -6.12
CA VAL A 157 -3.05 -24.87 -7.18
C VAL A 157 -2.82 -23.46 -6.63
N SER A 158 -3.41 -23.13 -5.49
CA SER A 158 -3.24 -21.82 -4.85
C SER A 158 -1.79 -21.52 -4.48
N ALA A 159 -1.00 -22.53 -4.08
CA ALA A 159 0.43 -22.36 -3.84
C ALA A 159 1.17 -21.91 -5.10
N ILE A 160 0.94 -22.62 -6.22
CA ILE A 160 1.56 -22.28 -7.52
C ILE A 160 1.15 -20.87 -7.96
N GLU A 161 -0.12 -20.50 -7.81
CA GLU A 161 -0.61 -19.17 -8.15
C GLU A 161 0.06 -18.07 -7.33
N ALA A 162 0.21 -18.25 -6.02
CA ALA A 162 0.88 -17.29 -5.15
C ALA A 162 2.34 -17.08 -5.57
N PHE A 163 3.09 -18.16 -5.85
CA PHE A 163 4.46 -18.05 -6.35
C PHE A 163 4.54 -17.42 -7.75
N LYS A 164 3.60 -17.74 -8.65
CA LYS A 164 3.53 -17.09 -9.98
C LYS A 164 3.23 -15.60 -9.88
N LYS A 165 2.34 -15.18 -8.96
CA LYS A 165 2.09 -13.76 -8.69
C LYS A 165 3.37 -13.06 -8.21
N LEU A 166 4.12 -13.68 -7.29
CA LEU A 166 5.43 -13.17 -6.86
C LEU A 166 6.40 -13.05 -8.04
N LEU A 167 6.49 -14.06 -8.91
CA LEU A 167 7.39 -14.01 -10.08
C LEU A 167 6.99 -12.96 -11.13
N LYS A 168 5.71 -12.53 -11.18
CA LYS A 168 5.33 -11.38 -12.01
C LYS A 168 5.89 -10.06 -11.47
N ILE A 169 6.05 -9.94 -10.15
CA ILE A 169 6.63 -8.76 -9.49
C ILE A 169 8.15 -8.83 -9.53
N ASN A 170 8.71 -9.98 -9.19
CA ASN A 170 10.13 -10.24 -9.14
C ASN A 170 10.47 -11.52 -9.91
N PRO A 171 10.69 -11.43 -11.24
CA PRO A 171 11.05 -12.58 -12.08
C PRO A 171 12.33 -13.28 -11.65
N GLY A 172 13.23 -12.58 -10.95
CA GLY A 172 14.50 -13.10 -10.43
C GLY A 172 14.38 -13.87 -9.11
N HIS A 173 13.18 -14.03 -8.54
CA HIS A 173 13.00 -14.69 -7.24
C HIS A 173 13.19 -16.22 -7.33
N LEU A 174 14.44 -16.67 -7.32
CA LEU A 174 14.87 -18.07 -7.54
C LEU A 174 14.10 -19.10 -6.68
N ARG A 175 13.88 -18.78 -5.40
CA ARG A 175 13.16 -19.69 -4.48
C ARG A 175 11.72 -19.91 -4.92
N ALA A 176 11.06 -18.90 -5.48
CA ALA A 176 9.67 -19.01 -5.90
C ALA A 176 9.56 -19.82 -7.20
N ALA A 177 10.48 -19.59 -8.14
CA ALA A 177 10.60 -20.38 -9.38
C ALA A 177 10.78 -21.87 -9.07
N ALA A 178 11.71 -22.20 -8.16
CA ALA A 178 11.92 -23.58 -7.72
C ALA A 178 10.66 -24.21 -7.08
N GLN A 179 9.88 -23.43 -6.31
CA GLN A 179 8.63 -23.93 -5.74
C GLN A 179 7.56 -24.20 -6.81
N VAL A 180 7.43 -23.35 -7.84
CA VAL A 180 6.50 -23.59 -8.95
C VAL A 180 6.84 -24.89 -9.67
N GLU A 181 8.11 -25.10 -9.99
CA GLU A 181 8.59 -26.32 -10.65
C GLU A 181 8.33 -27.57 -9.78
N GLN A 182 8.71 -27.52 -8.51
CA GLN A 182 8.50 -28.61 -7.56
C GLN A 182 7.01 -28.97 -7.44
N MET A 183 6.16 -27.97 -7.22
CA MET A 183 4.72 -28.18 -7.01
C MET A 183 3.99 -28.64 -8.26
N SER A 184 4.49 -28.32 -9.45
CA SER A 184 3.89 -28.77 -10.72
C SER A 184 4.18 -30.26 -11.01
N ARG A 185 5.17 -30.85 -10.33
CA ARG A 185 5.58 -32.26 -10.48
C ARG A 185 4.95 -33.20 -9.46
N LEU A 186 4.53 -32.67 -8.31
CA LEU A 186 3.71 -33.39 -7.33
C LEU A 186 2.30 -33.63 -7.90
#